data_AF-A0A0D0VM52-F1
#
_entry.id   AF-A0A0D0VM52-F1
#
_cell.length_a   1.000
_cell.length_b   1.000
_cell.length_c   1.000
_cell.angle_alpha   90.00
_cell.angle_beta   90.00
_cell.angle_gamma   90.00
#
_symmetry.space_group_name_H-M   'P 1'
#
loop_
_entity.id
_entity.type
_entity.pdbx_description
1 polymer ?
#
loop_
_entity_poly.entity_id
_entity_poly.type
_entity_poly.pdbx_seq_one_letter_code
_entity_poly.pdbx_strand_id
1 'polypeptide(L)'
;MFTLNAFATFTILLSFKSFVSATDYRLLVNKPSCQTMDQFKFNFETLCPVFEASNTTVYNGGLYFRQGDYQGKNTDTQALVFCTYVNSTDNSIYSVTSELVTSLGGSTT
;
A
#
# COMPACT_ATOMS: atom_id res chain seq x y z
N MET A 1 -68.66 -2.40 -13.40
CA MET A 1 -67.63 -1.39 -13.03
C MET A 1 -67.24 -1.60 -11.58
N PHE A 2 -65.97 -1.90 -11.33
CA PHE A 2 -65.11 -1.38 -10.26
C PHE A 2 -63.82 -2.21 -10.30
N THR A 3 -62.81 -1.67 -10.96
CA THR A 3 -61.44 -2.18 -11.05
C THR A 3 -60.71 -1.87 -9.74
N LEU A 4 -60.20 -2.89 -9.05
CA LEU A 4 -59.25 -2.67 -7.96
C LEU A 4 -57.83 -2.88 -8.50
N ASN A 5 -57.17 -1.78 -8.85
CA ASN A 5 -55.76 -1.76 -9.20
C ASN A 5 -54.93 -2.10 -7.96
N ALA A 6 -54.37 -3.30 -7.91
CA ALA A 6 -53.41 -3.68 -6.89
C ALA A 6 -52.07 -2.98 -7.18
N PHE A 7 -51.78 -1.91 -6.45
CA PHE A 7 -50.46 -1.29 -6.43
C PHE A 7 -49.47 -2.25 -5.77
N ALA A 8 -48.61 -2.88 -6.58
CA ALA A 8 -47.48 -3.66 -6.09
C ALA A 8 -46.38 -2.71 -5.60
N THR A 9 -46.28 -2.52 -4.29
CA THR A 9 -45.21 -1.72 -3.66
C THR A 9 -43.91 -2.53 -3.67
N PHE A 10 -42.98 -2.15 -4.54
CA PHE A 10 -41.65 -2.77 -4.65
C PHE A 10 -40.70 -2.08 -3.67
N THR A 11 -40.53 -2.64 -2.47
CA THR A 11 -39.58 -2.12 -1.47
C THR A 11 -38.15 -2.48 -1.89
N ILE A 12 -37.46 -1.56 -2.56
CA ILE A 12 -36.04 -1.74 -2.92
C ILE A 12 -35.21 -1.60 -1.63
N LEU A 13 -34.78 -2.73 -1.07
CA LEU A 13 -33.84 -2.77 0.04
C LEU A 13 -32.43 -2.41 -0.48
N LEU A 14 -32.11 -1.12 -0.55
CA LEU A 14 -30.77 -0.62 -0.87
C LEU A 14 -29.80 -1.05 0.23
N SER A 15 -29.15 -2.20 0.02
CA SER A 15 -27.99 -2.60 0.81
C SER A 15 -26.82 -1.69 0.43
N PHE A 16 -26.67 -0.57 1.13
CA PHE A 16 -25.51 0.29 1.03
C PHE A 16 -24.28 -0.48 1.52
N LYS A 17 -23.66 -1.25 0.62
CA LYS A 17 -22.29 -1.75 0.82
C LYS A 17 -21.41 -0.51 0.84
N SER A 18 -20.97 -0.08 2.03
CA SER A 18 -19.99 0.98 2.16
C SER A 18 -18.80 0.68 1.25
N PHE A 19 -18.50 1.58 0.32
CA PHE A 19 -17.33 1.46 -0.54
C PHE A 19 -16.09 1.60 0.34
N VAL A 20 -15.40 0.49 0.60
CA VAL A 20 -14.06 0.54 1.19
C VAL A 20 -13.11 0.96 0.07
N SER A 21 -12.68 2.22 0.08
CA SER A 21 -11.60 2.69 -0.80
C SER A 21 -10.28 2.14 -0.29
N ALA A 22 -9.68 1.20 -1.02
CA ALA A 22 -8.33 0.73 -0.74
C ALA A 22 -7.33 1.68 -1.40
N THR A 23 -6.54 2.40 -0.58
CA THR A 23 -5.45 3.24 -1.07
C THR A 23 -4.29 2.35 -1.53
N ASP A 24 -3.80 2.58 -2.75
CA ASP A 24 -2.60 1.92 -3.26
C ASP A 24 -1.35 2.72 -2.87
N TYR A 25 -0.55 2.16 -1.97
CA TYR A 25 0.70 2.78 -1.50
C TYR A 25 1.94 2.34 -2.30
N ARG A 26 1.78 1.48 -3.31
CA ARG A 26 2.92 0.93 -4.07
C ARG A 26 3.61 2.04 -4.86
N LEU A 27 4.92 2.19 -4.62
CA LEU A 27 5.79 3.06 -5.38
C LEU A 27 6.73 2.25 -6.26
N LEU A 28 6.92 2.71 -7.51
CA LEU A 28 7.97 2.20 -8.39
C LEU A 28 9.30 2.85 -8.01
N VAL A 29 10.28 2.01 -7.71
CA VAL A 29 11.60 2.44 -7.26
C VAL A 29 12.70 1.78 -8.08
N ASN A 30 13.80 2.50 -8.23
CA ASN A 30 15.05 1.97 -8.74
C ASN A 30 15.87 1.44 -7.58
N LYS A 31 16.37 0.22 -7.75
CA LYS A 31 17.29 -0.42 -6.82
C LYS A 31 18.60 0.37 -6.73
N PRO A 32 19.25 0.42 -5.55
CA PRO A 32 20.62 0.89 -5.43
C PRO A 32 21.57 0.20 -6.44
N SER A 33 22.46 0.97 -7.08
CA SER A 33 23.38 0.43 -8.10
C SER A 33 24.40 -0.55 -7.51
N CYS A 34 24.74 -0.41 -6.23
CA CYS A 34 25.73 -1.22 -5.52
C CYS A 34 25.21 -2.53 -4.91
N GLN A 35 23.91 -2.84 -5.04
CA GLN A 35 23.28 -4.03 -4.42
C GLN A 35 22.68 -4.95 -5.50
N THR A 36 22.54 -6.24 -5.23
CA THR A 36 21.67 -7.11 -6.05
C THR A 36 20.20 -6.89 -5.69
N MET A 37 19.26 -7.32 -6.55
CA MET A 37 17.83 -7.17 -6.25
C MET A 37 17.42 -7.94 -5.00
N ASP A 38 17.99 -9.12 -4.76
CA ASP A 38 17.75 -9.89 -3.55
C ASP A 38 18.29 -9.18 -2.30
N GLN A 39 19.46 -8.55 -2.40
CA GLN A 39 20.02 -7.78 -1.29
C GLN A 39 19.20 -6.54 -0.98
N PHE A 40 18.71 -5.84 -2.01
CA PHE A 40 17.80 -4.72 -1.82
C PHE A 40 16.49 -5.15 -1.16
N LYS A 41 15.89 -6.26 -1.61
CA LYS A 41 14.71 -6.84 -0.97
C LYS A 41 14.95 -7.15 0.49
N PHE A 42 16.02 -7.90 0.80
CA PHE A 42 16.36 -8.27 2.16
C PHE A 42 16.54 -7.04 3.06
N ASN A 43 17.28 -6.04 2.59
CA ASN A 43 17.54 -4.81 3.34
C ASN A 43 16.25 -4.00 3.55
N PHE A 44 15.42 -3.87 2.53
CA PHE A 44 14.13 -3.19 2.63
C PHE A 44 13.20 -3.88 3.63
N GLU A 45 13.08 -5.20 3.55
CA GLU A 45 12.23 -5.99 4.44
C GLU A 45 12.73 -5.99 5.89
N THR A 46 14.05 -5.94 6.09
CA THR A 46 14.66 -5.89 7.42
C THR A 46 14.54 -4.52 8.07
N LEU A 47 14.71 -3.45 7.30
CA LEU A 47 14.69 -2.09 7.84
C LEU A 47 13.27 -1.52 7.97
N CYS A 48 12.35 -1.86 7.07
CA CYS A 48 10.99 -1.31 7.09
C CYS A 48 10.27 -1.42 8.46
N PRO A 49 10.41 -2.50 9.26
CA PRO A 49 9.80 -2.57 10.59
C PRO A 49 10.34 -1.57 11.61
N VAL A 50 11.59 -1.16 11.45
CA VAL A 50 12.34 -0.36 12.45
C VAL A 50 12.72 1.03 11.94
N PHE A 51 12.37 1.37 10.70
CA PHE A 51 12.75 2.61 10.04
C PHE A 51 11.95 3.80 10.57
N GLU A 52 12.63 4.72 11.24
CA GLU A 52 12.05 6.00 11.73
C GLU A 52 10.75 5.81 12.56
N ALA A 53 10.65 4.70 13.31
CA ALA A 53 9.56 4.50 14.26
C ALA A 53 9.69 5.50 15.41
N SER A 54 9.07 6.67 15.28
CA SER A 54 8.90 7.60 16.41
C SER A 54 8.14 6.89 17.54
N ASN A 55 8.33 7.31 18.80
CA ASN A 55 7.65 6.69 19.95
C ASN A 55 6.11 6.70 19.87
N THR A 56 5.52 7.52 18.97
CA THR A 56 4.07 7.59 18.73
C THR A 56 3.60 6.73 17.54
N THR A 57 4.53 6.12 16.82
CA THR A 57 4.27 5.34 15.60
C THR A 57 4.60 3.86 15.87
N VAL A 58 3.58 3.01 15.97
CA VAL A 58 3.80 1.57 16.09
C VAL A 58 3.92 0.96 14.70
N TYR A 59 4.86 0.03 14.51
CA TYR A 59 4.89 -0.80 13.31
C TYR A 59 3.72 -1.80 13.34
N ASN A 60 2.54 -1.29 12.99
CA ASN A 60 1.33 -2.06 12.69
C ASN A 60 0.85 -1.76 11.25
N GLY A 61 1.75 -1.24 10.41
CA GLY A 61 1.47 -0.96 9.02
C GLY A 61 1.86 -2.13 8.11
N GLY A 62 1.76 -1.89 6.82
CA GLY A 62 2.03 -2.89 5.81
C GLY A 62 3.44 -2.75 5.22
N LEU A 63 3.97 -3.89 4.81
CA LEU A 63 5.16 -4.03 3.98
C LEU A 63 4.83 -4.80 2.71
N TYR A 64 5.43 -4.40 1.60
CA TYR A 64 5.35 -5.11 0.34
C TYR A 64 6.59 -4.87 -0.50
N PHE A 65 7.04 -5.93 -1.17
CA PHE A 65 8.12 -5.85 -2.13
C PHE A 65 7.85 -6.80 -3.29
N ARG A 66 7.80 -6.27 -4.52
CA ARG A 66 7.76 -7.06 -5.75
C ARG A 66 8.83 -6.57 -6.71
N GLN A 67 9.65 -7.49 -7.19
CA GLN A 67 10.62 -7.19 -8.24
C GLN A 67 9.91 -6.83 -9.55
N GLY A 68 10.49 -5.89 -10.27
CA GLY A 68 10.03 -5.40 -11.55
C GLY A 68 8.99 -4.26 -11.47
N ASP A 69 8.78 -3.66 -12.64
CA ASP A 69 7.85 -2.55 -12.85
C ASP A 69 6.37 -2.98 -12.82
N TYR A 70 5.46 -2.06 -13.13
CA TYR A 70 4.03 -2.33 -13.19
C TYR A 70 3.65 -3.45 -14.18
N GLN A 71 4.49 -3.75 -15.17
CA GLN A 71 4.31 -4.85 -16.13
C GLN A 71 5.07 -6.12 -15.74
N GLY A 72 5.83 -6.10 -14.65
CA GLY A 72 6.69 -7.22 -14.22
C GLY A 72 8.00 -7.33 -15.01
N LYS A 73 8.42 -6.26 -15.70
CA LYS A 73 9.71 -6.17 -16.40
C LYS A 73 10.75 -5.50 -15.52
N ASN A 74 12.00 -5.38 -15.99
CA ASN A 74 13.07 -4.66 -15.28
C ASN A 74 13.34 -5.23 -13.87
N THR A 75 13.23 -6.56 -13.70
CA THR A 75 13.33 -7.24 -12.40
C THR A 75 14.68 -7.09 -11.73
N ASP A 76 15.73 -6.76 -12.50
CA ASP A 76 17.09 -6.58 -11.97
C ASP A 76 17.38 -5.13 -11.54
N THR A 77 16.53 -4.18 -11.93
CA THR A 77 16.78 -2.74 -11.76
C THR A 77 15.67 -2.01 -11.02
N GLN A 78 14.43 -2.50 -11.09
CA GLN A 78 13.25 -1.85 -10.53
C GLN A 78 12.45 -2.77 -9.61
N ALA A 79 11.70 -2.18 -8.70
CA ALA A 79 10.75 -2.88 -7.84
C ALA A 79 9.54 -2.01 -7.54
N LEU A 80 8.40 -2.64 -7.27
CA LEU A 80 7.25 -2.02 -6.63
C LEU A 80 7.26 -2.33 -5.16
N VAL A 81 7.27 -1.29 -4.33
CA VAL A 81 7.46 -1.42 -2.89
C VAL A 81 6.50 -0.53 -2.12
N PHE A 82 6.17 -0.91 -0.90
CA PHE A 82 5.69 0.03 0.09
C PHE A 82 6.15 -0.37 1.49
N CYS A 83 6.36 0.63 2.32
CA CYS A 83 6.58 0.53 3.75
C CYS A 83 5.69 1.58 4.41
N THR A 84 4.74 1.13 5.23
CA THR A 84 3.77 1.99 5.88
C THR A 84 3.72 1.72 7.37
N TYR A 85 3.27 2.71 8.11
CA TYR A 85 3.06 2.69 9.54
C TYR A 85 1.65 3.18 9.86
N VAL A 86 1.13 2.75 11.01
CA VAL A 86 -0.12 3.28 11.57
C VAL A 86 0.24 4.06 12.83
N ASN A 87 -0.19 5.31 12.90
CA ASN A 87 -0.05 6.10 14.10
C ASN A 87 -1.05 5.62 15.15
N SER A 88 -0.54 5.25 16.32
CA SER A 88 -1.35 4.67 17.39
C SER A 88 -2.30 5.66 18.05
N THR A 89 -2.13 6.96 17.79
CA THR A 89 -2.93 8.04 18.39
C THR A 89 -4.20 8.32 17.59
N ASP A 90 -4.11 8.35 16.26
CA ASP A 90 -5.20 8.77 15.37
C ASP A 90 -5.56 7.75 14.29
N ASN A 91 -4.91 6.57 14.28
CA ASN A 91 -5.06 5.50 13.30
C ASN A 91 -4.77 5.91 11.84
N SER A 92 -4.09 7.03 11.62
CA SER A 92 -3.72 7.44 10.27
C SER A 92 -2.53 6.62 9.75
N ILE A 93 -2.51 6.40 8.43
CA ILE A 93 -1.49 5.62 7.74
C ILE A 93 -0.43 6.57 7.18
N TYR A 94 0.84 6.31 7.49
CA TYR A 94 1.99 7.05 6.98
C TYR A 94 2.84 6.14 6.12
N SER A 95 3.21 6.58 4.92
CA SER A 95 4.19 5.89 4.09
C SER A 95 5.57 6.50 4.35
N VAL A 96 6.56 5.64 4.60
CA VAL A 96 7.99 6.01 4.73
C VAL A 96 8.81 5.43 3.58
N THR A 97 8.12 5.00 2.52
CA THR A 97 8.71 4.21 1.44
C THR A 97 9.83 4.95 0.74
N SER A 98 9.63 6.25 0.43
CA SER A 98 10.60 7.04 -0.32
C SER A 98 11.87 7.28 0.50
N GLU A 99 11.70 7.58 1.78
CA GLU A 99 12.76 7.83 2.75
C GLU A 99 13.59 6.57 2.97
N LEU A 100 12.93 5.43 3.17
CA LEU A 100 13.58 4.13 3.32
C LEU A 100 14.37 3.78 2.06
N VAL A 101 13.77 3.86 0.87
CA VAL A 101 14.47 3.59 -0.40
C VAL A 101 15.67 4.51 -0.59
N THR A 102 15.54 5.80 -0.26
CA THR A 102 16.64 6.77 -0.37
C THR A 102 17.77 6.42 0.61
N SER A 103 17.45 6.04 1.85
CA SER A 103 18.47 5.63 2.84
C SER A 103 19.24 4.38 2.43
N LEU A 104 18.61 3.50 1.64
CA LEU A 104 19.23 2.31 1.06
C LEU A 104 20.09 2.63 -0.18
N GLY A 105 20.06 3.87 -0.69
CA GLY A 105 20.78 4.32 -1.88
C GLY A 105 20.03 4.09 -3.20
N GLY A 106 18.71 3.85 -3.14
CA GLY A 106 17.84 3.75 -4.30
C GLY A 106 17.21 5.09 -4.66
N SER A 107 16.26 5.09 -5.60
CA SER A 107 15.49 6.29 -5.94
C SER A 107 14.05 5.95 -6.31
N THR A 108 13.13 6.90 -6.11
CA THR A 108 11.79 6.84 -6.70
C THR A 108 11.84 7.21 -8.18
N THR A 109 10.99 6.59 -8.99
CA THR A 109 10.88 6.87 -10.44
C THR A 109 9.83 7.93 -10.72
#